data_AF-A0AAU7BY42-F1
#
_entry.id   AF-A0AAU7BY42-F1
#
_cell.length_a   1.000
_cell.length_b   1.000
_cell.length_c   1.000
_cell.angle_alpha   90.00
_cell.angle_beta   90.00
_cell.angle_gamma   90.00
#
_symmetry.space_group_name_H-M   'P 1'
#
loop_
_entity.id
_entity.type
_entity.pdbx_description
1 polymer ?
#
loop_
_entity_poly.entity_id
_entity_poly.type
_entity_poly.pdbx_seq_one_letter_code
_entity_poly.pdbx_strand_id
1 'polypeptide(L)'
;MAEVVINRDDSIKKNDKVPEISATVKGKIADIKNVDSRLETLNKNIVTLDPIQQHLQSEEYIISTLEVLASSIISEVVENKDLQKLVDNLHINLEQDIKLIPSAADKLKFDVARAEAALKGFVLPLNKGGPFDALSLMGIEDKEEVFANPIRATKEALIAVSGKAIPKEQYAQAIKDKAIEILKQDPKNSSEKLEKYEQFIIQGDKNQKFDKDSKQFIPRVNQLSPVEFKELQKAATNTVQQINNRLEKNNIISKQLEQTIILTKSSGIKNPKVIIQKLNKLDSTYLAENSTKIATELKGIHDRGTSLWEKFKQIFTGKNYLEERLEKVVDKYITLNDKYVAKTINDQIFSNALTNPEIAEGLAKFLNINKAKVATNPEFKNLIPTTSGPIVVQPQQVNNFNLAELRKINPIAFDKTMFEDLIKLRSTNIKPPHNTPNSLTKRQGVVRSKG
;
A
#
# COMPACT_ATOMS: atom_id res chain seq x y z
N MET A 1 29.71 72.37 25.42
CA MET A 1 30.85 71.67 24.77
C MET A 1 31.21 70.48 25.64
N ALA A 2 31.42 69.33 25.00
CA ALA A 2 31.90 68.04 25.53
C ALA A 2 30.99 67.37 26.60
N GLU A 3 30.74 66.08 26.63
CA GLU A 3 31.43 64.93 26.03
C GLU A 3 30.44 63.76 25.93
N VAL A 4 30.40 63.09 24.77
CA VAL A 4 29.70 61.82 24.60
C VAL A 4 30.69 60.71 24.90
N VAL A 5 30.47 59.99 26.01
CA VAL A 5 31.10 58.70 26.26
C VAL A 5 30.04 57.63 26.12
N ILE A 6 30.15 56.86 25.04
CA ILE A 6 29.40 55.63 24.80
C ILE A 6 30.07 54.54 25.63
N ASN A 7 29.33 53.90 26.54
CA ASN A 7 29.68 52.56 27.00
C ASN A 7 28.55 51.59 26.62
N ARG A 8 28.88 50.75 25.65
CA ARG A 8 28.23 49.48 25.33
C ARG A 8 28.57 48.49 26.43
N ASP A 9 27.57 47.83 27.01
CA ASP A 9 27.56 46.37 27.18
C ASP A 9 26.24 45.91 27.83
N ASP A 10 25.17 45.88 27.03
CA ASP A 10 24.07 44.96 27.28
C ASP A 10 24.24 43.78 26.34
N SER A 11 24.94 42.77 26.83
CA SER A 11 24.98 41.45 26.21
C SER A 11 23.59 40.82 26.26
N ILE A 12 22.75 41.14 25.27
CA ILE A 12 21.55 40.39 24.97
C ILE A 12 22.00 38.98 24.57
N LYS A 13 21.95 38.04 25.51
CA LYS A 13 22.00 36.61 25.21
C LYS A 13 20.79 36.27 24.34
N LYS A 14 20.97 36.32 23.02
CA LYS A 14 20.10 35.59 22.08
C LYS A 14 20.27 34.11 22.34
N ASN A 15 19.43 33.56 23.22
CA ASN A 15 19.12 32.15 23.19
C ASN A 15 18.21 31.92 21.97
N ASP A 16 18.82 31.80 20.78
CA ASP A 16 18.20 31.17 19.63
C ASP A 16 18.10 29.65 19.93
N LYS A 17 17.24 29.29 20.90
CA LYS A 17 16.79 27.90 21.03
C LYS A 17 15.89 27.64 19.84
N VAL A 18 16.46 27.03 18.80
CA VAL A 18 15.68 26.29 17.80
C VAL A 18 14.68 25.44 18.59
N PRO A 19 13.35 25.57 18.38
CA PRO A 19 12.37 24.81 19.14
C PRO A 19 12.63 23.33 18.88
N GLU A 20 13.20 22.65 19.87
CA GLU A 20 13.50 21.24 19.74
C GLU A 20 12.18 20.47 19.85
N ILE A 21 11.93 19.56 18.90
CA ILE A 21 10.77 18.68 18.91
C ILE A 21 10.72 17.92 20.24
N SER A 22 9.60 17.98 20.94
CA SER A 22 9.45 17.29 22.23
C SER A 22 9.65 15.78 22.11
N ALA A 23 10.08 15.14 23.21
CA ALA A 23 10.24 13.69 23.26
C ALA A 23 8.94 12.94 22.91
N THR A 24 7.79 13.47 23.33
CA THR A 24 6.47 12.93 22.99
C THR A 24 6.21 12.91 21.49
N VAL A 25 6.53 14.01 20.78
CA VAL A 25 6.34 14.08 19.33
C VAL A 25 7.37 13.23 18.60
N LYS A 26 8.62 13.16 19.08
CA LYS A 26 9.63 12.22 18.57
C LYS A 26 9.14 10.76 18.67
N GLY A 27 8.48 10.40 19.78
CA GLY A 27 7.83 9.09 19.96
C GLY A 27 6.74 8.83 18.93
N LYS A 28 5.77 9.75 18.78
CA LYS A 28 4.71 9.66 17.74
C LYS A 28 5.30 9.49 16.33
N ILE A 29 6.36 10.24 16.00
CA ILE A 29 7.05 10.13 14.70
C ILE A 29 7.69 8.75 14.52
N ALA A 30 8.29 8.19 15.56
CA ALA A 30 8.87 6.85 15.50
C ALA A 30 7.78 5.79 15.29
N ASP A 31 6.67 5.90 16.03
CA ASP A 31 5.53 4.97 15.92
C ASP A 31 4.95 4.96 14.51
N ILE A 32 4.67 6.14 13.93
CA ILE A 32 4.08 6.23 12.58
C ILE A 32 5.05 5.75 11.50
N LYS A 33 6.35 6.03 11.61
CA LYS A 33 7.36 5.55 10.66
C LYS A 33 7.56 4.04 10.70
N ASN A 34 7.32 3.40 11.85
CA ASN A 34 7.45 1.96 12.01
C ASN A 34 6.26 1.17 11.46
N VAL A 35 5.15 1.83 11.10
CA VAL A 35 3.95 1.17 10.54
C VAL A 35 4.29 0.31 9.33
N ASP A 36 5.07 0.84 8.38
CA ASP A 36 5.40 0.11 7.15
C ASP A 36 6.21 -1.16 7.43
N SER A 37 7.26 -1.05 8.24
CA SER A 37 8.09 -2.19 8.68
C SER A 37 7.29 -3.24 9.45
N ARG A 38 6.34 -2.80 10.29
CA ARG A 38 5.45 -3.70 11.02
C ARG A 38 4.52 -4.46 10.06
N LEU A 39 3.94 -3.78 9.06
CA LEU A 39 3.14 -4.42 8.02
C LEU A 39 3.98 -5.43 7.22
N GLU A 40 5.23 -5.11 6.88
CA GLU A 40 6.12 -6.09 6.22
C GLU A 40 6.37 -7.33 7.07
N THR A 41 6.59 -7.14 8.36
CA THR A 41 6.84 -8.23 9.30
C THR A 41 5.59 -9.11 9.45
N LEU A 42 4.41 -8.50 9.59
CA LEU A 42 3.14 -9.22 9.67
C LEU A 42 2.88 -10.01 8.38
N ASN A 43 3.07 -9.40 7.22
CA ASN A 43 2.87 -10.06 5.93
C ASN A 43 3.84 -11.23 5.70
N LYS A 44 5.10 -11.13 6.17
CA LYS A 44 6.07 -12.24 6.09
C LYS A 44 5.69 -13.44 6.97
N ASN A 45 4.91 -13.21 8.03
CA ASN A 45 4.50 -14.24 8.98
C ASN A 45 3.18 -14.94 8.61
N ILE A 46 2.60 -14.62 7.45
CA ILE A 46 1.42 -15.31 6.93
C ILE A 46 1.80 -16.75 6.54
N VAL A 47 1.32 -17.75 7.30
CA VAL A 47 1.68 -19.17 7.12
C VAL A 47 0.66 -19.93 6.25
N THR A 48 -0.43 -19.30 5.85
CA THR A 48 -1.42 -19.97 4.99
C THR A 48 -0.90 -20.12 3.56
N LEU A 49 -1.17 -21.26 2.95
CA LEU A 49 -0.86 -21.53 1.54
C LEU A 49 -1.99 -21.05 0.61
N ASP A 50 -3.18 -20.78 1.12
CA ASP A 50 -4.31 -20.32 0.29
C ASP A 50 -4.13 -18.85 -0.11
N PRO A 51 -3.93 -18.51 -1.39
CA PRO A 51 -3.66 -17.14 -1.82
C PRO A 51 -4.79 -16.15 -1.49
N ILE A 52 -6.04 -16.61 -1.42
CA ILE A 52 -7.17 -15.75 -1.04
C ILE A 52 -7.06 -15.41 0.45
N GLN A 53 -6.76 -16.40 1.29
CA GLN A 53 -6.57 -16.18 2.72
C GLN A 53 -5.31 -15.35 3.00
N GLN A 54 -4.24 -15.53 2.23
CA GLN A 54 -3.04 -14.70 2.34
C GLN A 54 -3.37 -13.23 2.07
N HIS A 55 -4.09 -12.95 0.97
CA HIS A 55 -4.52 -11.61 0.60
C HIS A 55 -5.39 -10.97 1.68
N LEU A 56 -6.43 -11.68 2.14
CA LEU A 56 -7.35 -11.16 3.16
C LEU A 56 -6.68 -10.93 4.51
N GLN A 57 -5.72 -11.77 4.91
CA GLN A 57 -4.94 -11.55 6.13
C GLN A 57 -4.06 -10.30 6.02
N SER A 58 -3.46 -10.06 4.84
CA SER A 58 -2.71 -8.83 4.59
C SER A 58 -3.60 -7.59 4.68
N GLU A 59 -4.82 -7.64 4.13
CA GLU A 59 -5.80 -6.54 4.25
C GLU A 59 -6.23 -6.31 5.70
N GLU A 60 -6.53 -7.39 6.44
CA GLU A 60 -6.88 -7.31 7.86
C GLU A 60 -5.76 -6.66 8.70
N TYR A 61 -4.49 -6.94 8.38
CA TYR A 61 -3.36 -6.29 9.03
C TYR A 61 -3.24 -4.80 8.71
N ILE A 62 -3.54 -4.39 7.47
CA ILE A 62 -3.57 -2.96 7.10
C ILE A 62 -4.69 -2.26 7.88
N ILE A 63 -5.91 -2.79 7.84
CA ILE A 63 -7.08 -2.24 8.55
C ILE A 63 -6.79 -2.12 10.04
N SER A 64 -6.31 -3.19 10.68
CA SER A 64 -6.00 -3.21 12.12
C SER A 64 -4.90 -2.22 12.50
N THR A 65 -3.88 -2.08 11.65
CA THR A 65 -2.77 -1.14 11.86
C THR A 65 -3.24 0.31 11.74
N LEU A 66 -4.11 0.60 10.78
CA LEU A 66 -4.72 1.91 10.62
C LEU A 66 -5.60 2.26 11.83
N GLU A 67 -6.41 1.31 12.30
CA GLU A 67 -7.27 1.49 13.46
C GLU A 67 -6.47 1.78 14.75
N VAL A 68 -5.44 0.98 15.03
CA VAL A 68 -4.76 0.99 16.33
C VAL A 68 -3.60 1.98 16.40
N LEU A 69 -2.72 2.00 15.39
CA LEU A 69 -1.42 2.68 15.47
C LEU A 69 -1.45 4.03 14.77
N ALA A 70 -2.15 4.09 13.64
CA ALA A 70 -2.05 5.26 12.77
C ALA A 70 -3.17 6.27 13.05
N SER A 71 -4.37 5.82 13.44
CA SER A 71 -5.56 6.66 13.57
C SER A 71 -5.35 7.89 14.45
N SER A 72 -4.76 7.74 15.65
CA SER A 72 -4.59 8.84 16.60
C SER A 72 -3.59 9.91 16.15
N ILE A 73 -2.69 9.57 15.23
CA ILE A 73 -1.71 10.51 14.66
C ILE A 73 -2.25 11.07 13.35
N ILE A 74 -2.73 10.20 12.45
CA ILE A 74 -3.25 10.57 11.13
C ILE A 74 -4.42 11.54 11.26
N SER A 75 -5.41 11.24 12.12
CA SER A 75 -6.59 12.09 12.27
C SER A 75 -6.21 13.50 12.75
N GLU A 76 -5.15 13.61 13.55
CA GLU A 76 -4.67 14.86 14.15
C GLU A 76 -4.00 15.77 13.12
N VAL A 77 -3.12 15.23 12.25
CA VAL A 77 -2.22 16.08 11.43
C VAL A 77 -2.38 15.94 9.92
N VAL A 78 -3.00 14.87 9.42
CA VAL A 78 -3.14 14.65 7.97
C VAL A 78 -4.35 15.41 7.44
N GLU A 79 -4.19 16.00 6.26
CA GLU A 79 -5.24 16.77 5.59
C GLU A 79 -6.35 15.86 5.03
N ASN A 80 -7.58 16.40 4.98
CA ASN A 80 -8.74 15.66 4.47
C ASN A 80 -8.53 15.09 3.06
N LYS A 81 -7.79 15.78 2.19
CA LYS A 81 -7.53 15.31 0.82
C LYS A 81 -6.75 14.00 0.80
N ASP A 82 -5.63 13.93 1.52
CA ASP A 82 -4.78 12.74 1.57
C ASP A 82 -5.46 11.60 2.33
N LEU A 83 -6.22 11.96 3.38
CA LEU A 83 -7.05 11.04 4.12
C LEU A 83 -8.14 10.42 3.25
N GLN A 84 -8.83 11.23 2.44
CA GLN A 84 -9.90 10.75 1.57
C GLN A 84 -9.35 9.81 0.51
N LYS A 85 -8.16 10.08 -0.07
CA LYS A 85 -7.51 9.12 -0.98
C LYS A 85 -7.28 7.76 -0.32
N LEU A 86 -6.83 7.74 0.93
CA LEU A 86 -6.64 6.50 1.70
C LEU A 86 -7.97 5.76 1.91
N VAL A 87 -9.01 6.49 2.29
CA VAL A 87 -10.36 5.95 2.47
C VAL A 87 -10.91 5.37 1.16
N ASP A 88 -10.78 6.09 0.05
CA ASP A 88 -11.22 5.62 -1.27
C ASP A 88 -10.52 4.30 -1.64
N ASN A 89 -9.20 4.21 -1.42
CA ASN A 89 -8.45 2.99 -1.68
C ASN A 89 -8.85 1.81 -0.77
N LEU A 90 -9.22 2.06 0.49
CA LEU A 90 -9.78 1.02 1.37
C LEU A 90 -11.11 0.49 0.83
N HIS A 91 -11.99 1.39 0.36
CA HIS A 91 -13.28 1.01 -0.20
C HIS A 91 -13.17 0.27 -1.55
N ILE A 92 -12.21 0.65 -2.39
CA ILE A 92 -11.93 -0.09 -3.63
C ILE A 92 -11.47 -1.53 -3.30
N ASN A 93 -10.60 -1.72 -2.30
CA ASN A 93 -10.18 -3.06 -1.89
C ASN A 93 -11.36 -3.84 -1.29
N LEU A 94 -12.18 -3.22 -0.45
CA LEU A 94 -13.39 -3.81 0.13
C LEU A 94 -14.32 -4.39 -0.95
N GLU A 95 -14.59 -3.63 -2.01
CA GLU A 95 -15.43 -4.09 -3.12
C GLU A 95 -14.88 -5.36 -3.78
N GLN A 96 -13.55 -5.49 -3.87
CA GLN A 96 -12.92 -6.69 -4.42
C GLN A 96 -12.95 -7.84 -3.42
N ASP A 97 -12.63 -7.60 -2.15
CA ASP A 97 -12.61 -8.63 -1.11
C ASP A 97 -13.98 -9.28 -0.92
N ILE A 98 -15.06 -8.49 -1.01
CA ILE A 98 -16.44 -8.99 -0.96
C ILE A 98 -16.73 -9.94 -2.13
N LYS A 99 -16.15 -9.72 -3.32
CA LYS A 99 -16.31 -10.64 -4.45
C LYS A 99 -15.51 -11.93 -4.25
N LEU A 100 -14.33 -11.84 -3.63
CA LEU A 100 -13.49 -12.99 -3.32
C LEU A 100 -14.16 -13.88 -2.27
N ILE A 101 -14.72 -13.31 -1.20
CA ILE A 101 -15.43 -14.03 -0.14
C ILE A 101 -16.76 -13.33 0.22
N PRO A 102 -17.83 -13.58 -0.56
CA PRO A 102 -19.15 -12.98 -0.29
C PRO A 102 -19.72 -13.31 1.09
N SER A 103 -19.38 -14.48 1.64
CA SER A 103 -19.84 -14.90 2.97
C SER A 103 -19.27 -14.08 4.12
N ALA A 104 -18.22 -13.28 3.88
CA ALA A 104 -17.61 -12.40 4.88
C ALA A 104 -17.97 -10.92 4.70
N ALA A 105 -18.86 -10.60 3.75
CA ALA A 105 -19.09 -9.22 3.30
C ALA A 105 -19.48 -8.25 4.42
N ASP A 106 -20.36 -8.67 5.33
CA ASP A 106 -20.82 -7.80 6.41
C ASP A 106 -19.71 -7.53 7.44
N LYS A 107 -18.86 -8.53 7.74
CA LYS A 107 -17.68 -8.35 8.59
C LYS A 107 -16.72 -7.34 7.94
N LEU A 108 -16.40 -7.53 6.66
CA LEU A 108 -15.46 -6.69 5.93
C LEU A 108 -15.93 -5.23 5.83
N LYS A 109 -17.22 -5.01 5.53
CA LYS A 109 -17.82 -3.66 5.52
C LYS A 109 -17.67 -2.98 6.87
N PHE A 110 -17.94 -3.72 7.95
CA PHE A 110 -17.81 -3.17 9.30
C PHE A 110 -16.36 -2.85 9.66
N ASP A 111 -15.41 -3.73 9.33
CA ASP A 111 -13.99 -3.54 9.61
C ASP A 111 -13.42 -2.31 8.87
N VAL A 112 -13.77 -2.13 7.60
CA VAL A 112 -13.37 -0.94 6.82
C VAL A 112 -14.05 0.33 7.35
N ALA A 113 -15.34 0.28 7.67
CA ALA A 113 -16.04 1.43 8.26
C ALA A 113 -15.43 1.86 9.60
N ARG A 114 -15.00 0.91 10.42
CA ARG A 114 -14.31 1.17 11.70
C ARG A 114 -12.94 1.80 11.49
N ALA A 115 -12.16 1.32 10.52
CA ALA A 115 -10.88 1.94 10.19
C ALA A 115 -11.05 3.36 9.62
N GLU A 116 -12.02 3.59 8.73
CA GLU A 116 -12.36 4.93 8.23
C GLU A 116 -12.75 5.87 9.38
N ALA A 117 -13.60 5.41 10.28
CA ALA A 117 -14.01 6.20 11.43
C ALA A 117 -12.82 6.57 12.32
N ALA A 118 -11.93 5.62 12.60
CA ALA A 118 -10.73 5.87 13.39
C ALA A 118 -9.82 6.91 12.72
N LEU A 119 -9.61 6.79 11.41
CA LEU A 119 -8.85 7.74 10.59
C LEU A 119 -9.47 9.15 10.60
N LYS A 120 -10.80 9.24 10.73
CA LYS A 120 -11.56 10.49 10.83
C LYS A 120 -11.81 10.94 12.27
N GLY A 121 -11.12 10.35 13.25
CA GLY A 121 -11.16 10.79 14.64
C GLY A 121 -12.34 10.26 15.46
N PHE A 122 -13.09 9.28 14.95
CA PHE A 122 -14.15 8.60 15.70
C PHE A 122 -13.71 7.19 16.11
N VAL A 123 -13.53 6.95 17.41
CA VAL A 123 -13.17 5.62 17.95
C VAL A 123 -14.01 5.32 19.17
N LEU A 124 -14.99 4.43 18.99
CA LEU A 124 -15.80 3.88 20.07
C LEU A 124 -15.58 2.36 20.13
N PRO A 125 -15.22 1.77 21.28
CA PRO A 125 -15.21 0.33 21.47
C PRO A 125 -16.63 -0.22 21.29
N LEU A 126 -16.87 -1.05 20.27
CA LEU A 126 -18.20 -1.59 19.94
C LEU A 126 -18.31 -3.11 20.14
N ASN A 127 -17.30 -3.74 20.75
CA ASN A 127 -17.25 -5.18 21.02
C ASN A 127 -16.87 -5.42 22.50
N LYS A 128 -17.42 -6.47 23.12
CA LYS A 128 -17.14 -6.85 24.52
C LYS A 128 -15.67 -7.27 24.70
N GLY A 129 -15.05 -6.88 25.82
CA GLY A 129 -13.67 -7.23 26.18
C GLY A 129 -12.65 -6.10 25.94
N GLY A 130 -11.66 -5.98 26.82
CA GLY A 130 -10.53 -5.07 26.66
C GLY A 130 -10.88 -3.61 26.98
N PRO A 131 -10.56 -2.61 26.12
CA PRO A 131 -10.86 -1.19 26.36
C PRO A 131 -12.35 -0.89 26.56
N PHE A 132 -13.24 -1.76 26.06
CA PHE A 132 -14.68 -1.65 26.27
C PHE A 132 -15.05 -1.72 27.76
N ASP A 133 -14.37 -2.60 28.52
CA ASP A 133 -14.69 -2.85 29.93
C ASP A 133 -14.29 -1.66 30.83
N ALA A 134 -13.46 -0.75 30.30
CA ALA A 134 -12.99 0.46 30.97
C ALA A 134 -13.75 1.72 30.55
N LEU A 135 -14.74 1.64 29.65
CA LEU A 135 -15.56 2.79 29.26
C LEU A 135 -16.44 3.25 30.42
N SER A 136 -16.44 4.56 30.66
CA SER A 136 -17.48 5.21 31.46
C SER A 136 -18.75 5.29 30.62
N LEU A 137 -19.69 4.37 30.82
CA LEU A 137 -21.00 4.32 30.13
C LEU A 137 -21.91 5.47 30.61
N MET A 138 -21.50 6.71 30.34
CA MET A 138 -22.12 7.93 30.87
C MET A 138 -23.65 7.90 30.70
N GLY A 139 -24.36 7.91 31.83
CA GLY A 139 -25.81 7.93 31.86
C GLY A 139 -26.51 6.59 31.70
N ILE A 140 -25.79 5.46 31.58
CA ILE A 140 -26.38 4.12 31.45
C ILE A 140 -25.98 3.25 32.63
N GLU A 141 -26.96 2.98 33.50
CA GLU A 141 -26.78 2.25 34.77
C GLU A 141 -26.82 0.72 34.56
N ASP A 142 -27.52 0.25 33.53
CA ASP A 142 -27.69 -1.17 33.25
C ASP A 142 -26.83 -1.61 32.05
N LYS A 143 -25.88 -2.51 32.31
CA LYS A 143 -24.99 -3.04 31.27
C LYS A 143 -25.80 -3.80 30.21
N GLU A 144 -26.91 -4.44 30.57
CA GLU A 144 -27.74 -5.20 29.63
C GLU A 144 -28.46 -4.30 28.60
N GLU A 145 -28.88 -3.10 29.01
CA GLU A 145 -29.53 -2.12 28.15
C GLU A 145 -28.56 -1.50 27.10
N VAL A 146 -27.26 -1.43 27.44
CA VAL A 146 -26.18 -1.04 26.51
C VAL A 146 -25.93 -2.08 25.42
N PHE A 147 -26.16 -3.36 25.69
CA PHE A 147 -25.48 -4.41 24.89
C PHE A 147 -26.05 -4.68 23.50
N ALA A 148 -27.26 -4.23 23.18
CA ALA A 148 -27.86 -4.48 21.87
C ALA A 148 -28.09 -3.19 21.07
N ASN A 149 -28.92 -2.27 21.56
CA ASN A 149 -29.50 -1.23 20.71
C ASN A 149 -28.53 -0.12 20.29
N PRO A 150 -27.90 0.65 21.20
CA PRO A 150 -26.99 1.72 20.81
C PRO A 150 -25.74 1.20 20.10
N ILE A 151 -25.19 0.05 20.52
CA ILE A 151 -24.06 -0.60 19.84
C ILE A 151 -24.46 -1.00 18.42
N ARG A 152 -25.58 -1.71 18.23
CA ARG A 152 -26.08 -2.09 16.91
C ARG A 152 -26.30 -0.87 16.03
N ALA A 153 -27.01 0.15 16.53
CA ALA A 153 -27.28 1.37 15.80
C ALA A 153 -25.99 2.10 15.40
N THR A 154 -24.98 2.11 16.27
CA THR A 154 -23.68 2.71 15.94
C THR A 154 -22.95 1.90 14.86
N LYS A 155 -22.97 0.56 14.93
CA LYS A 155 -22.37 -0.30 13.89
C LYS A 155 -23.04 -0.09 12.53
N GLU A 156 -24.38 -0.02 12.51
CA GLU A 156 -25.15 0.26 11.30
C GLU A 156 -24.89 1.67 10.77
N ALA A 157 -24.80 2.66 11.66
CA ALA A 157 -24.47 4.04 11.30
C ALA A 157 -23.08 4.16 10.68
N LEU A 158 -22.06 3.49 11.27
CA LEU A 158 -20.71 3.45 10.72
C LEU A 158 -20.72 2.93 9.27
N ILE A 159 -21.36 1.79 9.03
CA ILE A 159 -21.48 1.21 7.68
C ILE A 159 -22.22 2.17 6.74
N ALA A 160 -23.32 2.78 7.20
CA ALA A 160 -24.13 3.67 6.39
C ALA A 160 -23.46 5.01 6.05
N VAL A 161 -22.51 5.46 6.88
CA VAL A 161 -21.76 6.72 6.69
C VAL A 161 -20.47 6.49 5.91
N SER A 162 -19.90 5.29 6.00
CA SER A 162 -18.65 4.91 5.35
C SER A 162 -18.69 5.15 3.82
N GLY A 163 -17.59 5.66 3.26
CA GLY A 163 -17.43 5.91 1.83
C GLY A 163 -18.07 7.21 1.31
N LYS A 164 -18.84 7.96 2.11
CA LYS A 164 -19.58 9.16 1.66
C LYS A 164 -18.76 10.45 1.53
N ALA A 165 -17.43 10.37 1.43
CA ALA A 165 -16.53 11.52 1.32
C ALA A 165 -16.74 12.63 2.37
N ILE A 166 -17.17 12.27 3.58
CA ILE A 166 -17.42 13.22 4.67
C ILE A 166 -16.08 13.65 5.30
N PRO A 167 -15.81 14.96 5.46
CA PRO A 167 -14.60 15.46 6.13
C PRO A 167 -14.49 14.99 7.58
N LYS A 168 -13.26 14.85 8.09
CA LYS A 168 -13.02 14.34 9.45
C LYS A 168 -13.69 15.19 10.54
N GLU A 169 -13.79 16.50 10.32
CA GLU A 169 -14.40 17.45 11.26
C GLU A 169 -15.92 17.25 11.41
N GLN A 170 -16.57 16.66 10.40
CA GLN A 170 -18.02 16.43 10.37
C GLN A 170 -18.39 14.96 10.62
N TYR A 171 -17.39 14.07 10.68
CA TYR A 171 -17.62 12.63 10.62
C TYR A 171 -18.32 12.08 11.86
N ALA A 172 -17.87 12.47 13.06
CA ALA A 172 -18.48 12.04 14.31
C ALA A 172 -19.95 12.45 14.41
N GLN A 173 -20.27 13.67 13.98
CA GLN A 173 -21.64 14.19 13.95
C GLN A 173 -22.51 13.40 12.96
N ALA A 174 -21.99 13.08 11.77
CA ALA A 174 -22.70 12.25 10.80
C ALA A 174 -23.01 10.84 11.33
N ILE A 175 -22.08 10.20 12.06
CA ILE A 175 -22.32 8.91 12.73
C ILE A 175 -23.40 9.05 13.78
N LYS A 176 -23.31 10.07 14.64
CA LYS A 176 -24.27 10.33 15.71
C LYS A 176 -25.68 10.51 15.15
N ASP A 177 -25.85 11.38 14.16
CA ASP A 177 -27.16 11.67 13.57
C ASP A 177 -27.77 10.41 12.95
N LYS A 178 -26.97 9.62 12.24
CA LYS A 178 -27.44 8.37 11.64
C LYS A 178 -27.78 7.31 12.68
N ALA A 179 -27.00 7.18 13.74
CA ALA A 179 -27.28 6.24 14.82
C ALA A 179 -28.56 6.62 15.58
N ILE A 180 -28.78 7.90 15.85
CA ILE A 180 -30.01 8.40 16.49
C ILE A 180 -31.22 8.23 15.57
N GLU A 181 -31.08 8.45 14.26
CA GLU A 181 -32.13 8.16 13.28
C GLU A 181 -32.57 6.69 13.36
N ILE A 182 -31.62 5.75 13.42
CA ILE A 182 -31.89 4.31 13.55
C ILE A 182 -32.57 3.99 14.90
N LEU A 183 -32.09 4.58 15.99
CA LEU A 183 -32.66 4.35 17.33
C LEU A 183 -34.10 4.87 17.45
N LYS A 184 -34.44 5.97 16.77
CA LYS A 184 -35.80 6.52 16.75
C LYS A 184 -36.83 5.61 16.06
N GLN A 185 -36.38 4.65 15.25
CA GLN A 185 -37.27 3.68 14.60
C GLN A 185 -37.81 2.62 15.56
N ASP A 186 -37.15 2.41 16.72
CA ASP A 186 -37.64 1.51 17.76
C ASP A 186 -38.57 2.27 18.72
N PRO A 187 -39.89 1.97 18.73
CA PRO A 187 -40.86 2.69 19.56
C PRO A 187 -40.64 2.49 21.07
N LYS A 188 -39.79 1.55 21.48
CA LYS A 188 -39.42 1.34 22.89
C LYS A 188 -38.42 2.37 23.41
N ASN A 189 -37.82 3.18 22.54
CA ASN A 189 -36.86 4.20 22.92
C ASN A 189 -37.58 5.52 23.24
N SER A 190 -37.70 5.82 24.54
CA SER A 190 -38.17 7.13 25.00
C SER A 190 -37.15 8.24 24.72
N SER A 191 -37.58 9.50 24.75
CA SER A 191 -36.68 10.66 24.59
C SER A 191 -35.50 10.64 25.57
N GLU A 192 -35.75 10.27 26.83
CA GLU A 192 -34.70 10.15 27.85
C GLU A 192 -33.66 9.06 27.51
N LYS A 193 -34.09 7.92 26.95
CA LYS A 193 -33.16 6.87 26.48
C LYS A 193 -32.33 7.34 25.29
N LEU A 194 -32.95 8.08 24.36
CA LEU A 194 -32.26 8.62 23.19
C LEU A 194 -31.16 9.62 23.60
N GLU A 195 -31.42 10.47 24.59
CA GLU A 195 -30.39 11.39 25.12
C GLU A 195 -29.20 10.62 25.72
N LYS A 196 -29.46 9.57 26.52
CA LYS A 196 -28.40 8.70 27.06
C LYS A 196 -27.60 8.01 25.95
N TYR A 197 -28.27 7.51 24.93
CA TYR A 197 -27.60 6.90 23.77
C TYR A 197 -26.78 7.89 22.97
N GLU A 198 -27.26 9.13 22.80
CA GLU A 198 -26.51 10.19 22.13
C GLU A 198 -25.20 10.49 22.87
N GLN A 199 -25.26 10.61 24.20
CA GLN A 199 -24.09 10.81 25.05
C GLN A 199 -23.10 9.65 24.95
N PHE A 200 -23.58 8.40 24.88
CA PHE A 200 -22.73 7.23 24.65
C PHE A 200 -22.03 7.28 23.29
N ILE A 201 -22.76 7.58 22.21
CA ILE A 201 -22.23 7.57 20.84
C ILE A 201 -21.15 8.65 20.67
N ILE A 202 -21.41 9.88 21.16
CA ILE A 202 -20.49 11.00 20.97
C ILE A 202 -19.17 10.86 21.75
N GLN A 203 -19.08 9.95 22.74
CA GLN A 203 -17.80 9.57 23.36
C GLN A 203 -16.77 9.05 22.35
N GLY A 204 -17.25 8.54 21.20
CA GLY A 204 -16.37 8.13 20.12
C GLY A 204 -15.61 9.29 19.48
N ASP A 205 -16.09 10.53 19.58
CA ASP A 205 -15.42 11.69 18.99
C ASP A 205 -14.15 12.07 19.77
N LYS A 206 -12.99 11.71 19.21
CA LYS A 206 -11.67 12.04 19.78
C LYS A 206 -11.30 13.51 19.61
N ASN A 207 -12.00 14.28 18.78
CA ASN A 207 -11.79 15.72 18.68
C ASN A 207 -12.45 16.47 19.84
N GLN A 208 -13.29 15.79 20.63
CA GLN A 208 -13.92 16.34 21.82
C GLN A 208 -13.37 15.63 23.07
N LYS A 209 -13.50 16.28 24.22
CA LYS A 209 -13.29 15.66 25.53
C LYS A 209 -14.49 15.97 26.41
N PHE A 210 -14.93 14.99 27.18
CA PHE A 210 -15.97 15.22 28.17
C PHE A 210 -15.37 15.96 29.37
N ASP A 211 -15.96 17.09 29.69
CA ASP A 211 -15.64 17.89 30.86
C ASP A 211 -16.61 17.51 31.98
N LYS A 212 -16.06 16.93 33.05
CA LYS A 212 -16.86 16.37 34.16
C LYS A 212 -17.58 17.44 34.96
N ASP A 213 -17.02 18.65 35.04
CA ASP A 213 -17.52 19.73 35.87
C ASP A 213 -18.71 20.40 35.19
N SER A 214 -18.60 20.65 33.89
CA SER A 214 -19.68 21.20 33.05
C SER A 214 -20.67 20.14 32.53
N LYS A 215 -20.33 18.85 32.65
CA LYS A 215 -21.08 17.71 32.09
C LYS A 215 -21.34 17.84 30.58
N GLN A 216 -20.38 18.42 29.85
CA GLN A 216 -20.50 18.69 28.42
C GLN A 216 -19.24 18.25 27.67
N PHE A 217 -19.37 18.04 26.36
CA PHE A 217 -18.23 17.83 25.48
C PHE A 217 -17.66 19.17 25.03
N ILE A 218 -16.34 19.33 25.17
CA ILE A 218 -15.60 20.52 24.72
C ILE A 218 -14.52 20.14 23.69
N PRO A 219 -14.19 21.01 22.72
CA PRO A 219 -13.15 20.73 21.74
C PRO A 219 -11.79 20.44 22.40
N ARG A 220 -11.05 19.47 21.86
CA ARG A 220 -9.65 19.27 22.22
C ARG A 220 -8.79 20.34 21.54
N VAL A 221 -8.00 21.03 22.35
CA VAL A 221 -7.00 21.98 21.85
C VAL A 221 -5.72 21.23 21.51
N ASN A 222 -5.29 21.32 20.25
CA ASN A 222 -4.00 20.77 19.84
C ASN A 222 -2.86 21.55 20.52
N GLN A 223 -1.99 20.84 21.24
CA GLN A 223 -0.88 21.44 21.99
C GLN A 223 0.44 21.49 21.20
N LEU A 224 0.45 21.03 19.95
CA LEU A 224 1.65 21.00 19.13
C LEU A 224 2.07 22.42 18.72
N SER A 225 3.35 22.71 18.87
CA SER A 225 3.94 23.89 18.24
C SER A 225 3.90 23.78 16.70
N PRO A 226 3.98 24.89 15.95
CA PRO A 226 3.99 24.84 14.48
C PRO A 226 5.10 23.95 13.89
N VAL A 227 6.26 23.88 14.54
CA VAL A 227 7.40 23.04 14.12
C VAL A 227 7.08 21.56 14.33
N GLU A 228 6.54 21.21 15.51
CA GLU A 228 6.15 19.83 15.83
C GLU A 228 5.01 19.34 14.93
N PHE A 229 4.01 20.17 14.68
CA PHE A 229 2.91 19.86 13.77
C PHE A 229 3.44 19.54 12.37
N LYS A 230 4.31 20.38 11.82
CA LYS A 230 4.85 20.20 10.46
C LYS A 230 5.67 18.92 10.31
N GLU A 231 6.51 18.59 11.30
CA GLU A 231 7.32 17.37 11.27
C GLU A 231 6.48 16.11 11.44
N LEU A 232 5.51 16.13 12.35
CA LEU A 232 4.58 15.01 12.54
C LEU A 232 3.68 14.81 11.30
N GLN A 233 3.16 15.90 10.73
CA GLN A 233 2.38 15.89 9.49
C GLN A 233 3.16 15.26 8.36
N LYS A 234 4.41 15.69 8.14
CA LYS A 234 5.28 15.11 7.09
C LYS A 234 5.47 13.61 7.28
N ALA A 235 5.73 13.14 8.50
CA ALA A 235 5.90 11.72 8.78
C ALA A 235 4.59 10.93 8.54
N ALA A 236 3.46 11.49 8.97
CA ALA A 236 2.15 10.87 8.81
C ALA A 236 1.71 10.81 7.34
N THR A 237 1.84 11.89 6.58
CA THR A 237 1.50 11.94 5.15
C THR A 237 2.35 10.95 4.34
N ASN A 238 3.66 10.86 4.62
CA ASN A 238 4.52 9.86 3.97
C ASN A 238 4.06 8.42 4.25
N THR A 239 3.66 8.15 5.50
CA THR A 239 3.16 6.82 5.91
C THR A 239 1.82 6.52 5.22
N VAL A 240 0.91 7.50 5.16
CA VAL A 240 -0.36 7.40 4.42
C VAL A 240 -0.10 7.09 2.94
N GLN A 241 0.90 7.71 2.32
CA GLN A 241 1.27 7.44 0.94
C GLN A 241 1.82 6.01 0.76
N GLN A 242 2.64 5.52 1.69
CA GLN A 242 3.14 4.14 1.65
C GLN A 242 2.01 3.11 1.76
N ILE A 243 1.06 3.33 2.67
CA ILE A 243 -0.11 2.46 2.82
C ILE A 243 -0.99 2.51 1.59
N ASN A 244 -1.22 3.70 1.02
CA ASN A 244 -1.92 3.85 -0.26
C ASN A 244 -1.28 3.01 -1.37
N ASN A 245 0.05 3.07 -1.51
CA ASN A 245 0.76 2.27 -2.51
C ASN A 245 0.60 0.76 -2.27
N ARG A 246 0.45 0.31 -1.00
CA ARG A 246 0.16 -1.10 -0.68
C ARG A 246 -1.27 -1.47 -1.10
N LEU A 247 -2.26 -0.66 -0.74
CA LEU A 247 -3.66 -0.88 -1.14
C LEU A 247 -3.84 -0.86 -2.66
N GLU A 248 -3.14 0.02 -3.38
CA GLU A 248 -3.14 0.05 -4.85
C GLU A 248 -2.54 -1.23 -5.45
N LYS A 249 -1.48 -1.80 -4.84
CA LYS A 249 -0.94 -3.11 -5.24
C LYS A 249 -1.91 -4.25 -4.94
N ASN A 250 -2.56 -4.21 -3.78
CA ASN A 250 -3.52 -5.23 -3.37
C ASN A 250 -4.75 -5.27 -4.30
N ASN A 251 -5.17 -4.13 -4.83
CA ASN A 251 -6.18 -4.06 -5.90
C ASN A 251 -5.78 -4.79 -7.19
N ILE A 252 -4.49 -4.85 -7.52
CA ILE A 252 -4.01 -5.62 -8.68
C ILE A 252 -4.07 -7.11 -8.36
N ILE A 253 -3.62 -7.50 -7.17
CA ILE A 253 -3.62 -8.89 -6.68
C ILE A 253 -5.06 -9.42 -6.60
N SER A 254 -6.00 -8.65 -6.05
CA SER A 254 -7.39 -9.06 -5.89
C SER A 254 -8.11 -9.26 -7.22
N LYS A 255 -7.87 -8.39 -8.22
CA LYS A 255 -8.37 -8.58 -9.60
C LYS A 255 -7.83 -9.85 -10.23
N GLN A 256 -6.55 -10.16 -10.02
CA GLN A 256 -5.96 -11.39 -10.51
C GLN A 256 -6.56 -12.62 -9.82
N LEU A 257 -6.75 -12.56 -8.50
CA LEU A 257 -7.43 -13.62 -7.73
C LEU A 257 -8.87 -13.84 -8.21
N GLU A 258 -9.62 -12.77 -8.48
CA GLU A 258 -10.98 -12.85 -9.03
C GLU A 258 -11.00 -13.62 -10.36
N GLN A 259 -10.07 -13.30 -11.28
CA GLN A 259 -9.93 -14.03 -12.55
C GLN A 259 -9.59 -15.51 -12.32
N THR A 260 -8.66 -15.82 -11.42
CA THR A 260 -8.30 -17.21 -11.07
C THR A 260 -9.50 -17.98 -10.46
N ILE A 261 -10.34 -17.32 -9.66
CA ILE A 261 -11.57 -17.93 -9.12
C ILE A 261 -12.58 -18.21 -10.23
N ILE A 262 -12.80 -17.27 -11.16
CA ILE A 262 -13.70 -17.48 -12.31
C ILE A 262 -13.22 -18.65 -13.17
N LEU A 263 -11.90 -18.74 -13.39
CA LEU A 263 -11.26 -19.83 -14.13
C LEU A 263 -11.45 -21.19 -13.47
N THR A 264 -11.19 -21.28 -12.17
CA THR A 264 -11.33 -22.55 -11.44
C THR A 264 -12.79 -23.00 -11.35
N LYS A 265 -13.73 -22.07 -11.10
CA LYS A 265 -15.17 -22.36 -11.11
C LYS A 265 -15.66 -22.85 -12.48
N SER A 266 -15.29 -22.17 -13.57
CA SER A 266 -15.66 -22.59 -14.93
C SER A 266 -15.06 -23.93 -15.33
N SER A 267 -13.92 -24.30 -14.73
CA SER A 267 -13.27 -25.60 -14.91
C SER A 267 -13.91 -26.74 -14.11
N GLY A 268 -14.86 -26.46 -13.20
CA GLY A 268 -15.50 -27.46 -12.34
C GLY A 268 -14.63 -27.98 -11.18
N ILE A 269 -13.43 -27.45 -11.01
CA ILE A 269 -12.45 -27.94 -10.03
C ILE A 269 -12.80 -27.38 -8.64
N LYS A 270 -13.12 -28.26 -7.69
CA LYS A 270 -13.38 -27.86 -6.29
C LYS A 270 -12.06 -27.81 -5.49
N ASN A 271 -11.77 -26.66 -4.87
CA ASN A 271 -10.64 -26.44 -3.96
C ASN A 271 -9.22 -26.81 -4.46
N PRO A 272 -8.76 -26.39 -5.64
CA PRO A 272 -7.42 -26.76 -6.07
C PRO A 272 -6.39 -25.72 -5.61
N LYS A 273 -6.12 -25.66 -4.29
CA LYS A 273 -5.18 -24.68 -3.69
C LYS A 273 -3.88 -24.56 -4.48
N VAL A 274 -3.30 -25.68 -4.90
CA VAL A 274 -2.06 -25.75 -5.70
C VAL A 274 -2.23 -25.13 -7.09
N ILE A 275 -3.36 -25.37 -7.76
CA ILE A 275 -3.66 -24.80 -9.09
C ILE A 275 -3.89 -23.30 -8.98
N ILE A 276 -4.62 -22.82 -7.97
CA ILE A 276 -4.82 -21.38 -7.72
C ILE A 276 -3.47 -20.70 -7.48
N GLN A 277 -2.62 -21.29 -6.62
CA GLN A 277 -1.26 -20.78 -6.38
C GLN A 277 -0.43 -20.68 -7.67
N LYS A 278 -0.45 -21.72 -8.51
CA LYS A 278 0.31 -21.72 -9.75
C LYS A 278 -0.26 -20.73 -10.78
N LEU A 279 -1.58 -20.63 -10.91
CA LEU A 279 -2.24 -19.68 -11.82
C LEU A 279 -1.99 -18.21 -11.41
N ASN A 280 -1.91 -17.92 -10.10
CA ASN A 280 -1.58 -16.59 -9.61
C ASN A 280 -0.14 -16.14 -9.91
N LYS A 281 0.72 -17.01 -10.44
CA LYS A 281 2.07 -16.63 -10.90
C LYS A 281 2.08 -16.12 -12.35
N LEU A 282 0.97 -16.26 -13.07
CA LEU A 282 0.85 -15.79 -14.45
C LEU A 282 0.75 -14.25 -14.46
N ASP A 283 1.24 -13.62 -15.52
CA ASP A 283 0.99 -12.19 -15.76
C ASP A 283 -0.51 -11.94 -15.89
N SER A 284 -1.01 -10.85 -15.29
CA SER A 284 -2.45 -10.56 -15.27
C SER A 284 -3.03 -10.35 -16.67
N THR A 285 -2.26 -9.79 -17.60
CA THR A 285 -2.68 -9.56 -18.98
C THR A 285 -2.74 -10.89 -19.73
N TYR A 286 -1.69 -11.70 -19.58
CA TYR A 286 -1.66 -13.04 -20.15
C TYR A 286 -2.82 -13.90 -19.67
N LEU A 287 -3.11 -13.86 -18.36
CA LEU A 287 -4.22 -14.58 -17.74
C LEU A 287 -5.56 -14.14 -18.31
N ALA A 288 -5.80 -12.82 -18.45
CA ALA A 288 -7.02 -12.28 -19.02
C ALA A 288 -7.24 -12.76 -20.47
N GLU A 289 -6.21 -12.64 -21.32
CA GLU A 289 -6.26 -13.00 -22.75
C GLU A 289 -6.46 -14.51 -22.99
N ASN A 290 -5.90 -15.36 -22.12
CA ASN A 290 -5.88 -16.82 -22.31
C ASN A 290 -6.85 -17.57 -21.41
N SER A 291 -7.61 -16.84 -20.58
CA SER A 291 -8.51 -17.38 -19.57
C SER A 291 -9.42 -18.51 -20.09
N THR A 292 -10.17 -18.25 -21.16
CA THR A 292 -11.12 -19.23 -21.71
C THR A 292 -10.44 -20.52 -22.20
N LYS A 293 -9.24 -20.40 -22.79
CA LYS A 293 -8.47 -21.56 -23.26
C LYS A 293 -7.99 -22.40 -22.08
N ILE A 294 -7.42 -21.75 -21.06
CA ILE A 294 -6.96 -22.39 -19.83
C ILE A 294 -8.14 -23.12 -19.16
N ALA A 295 -9.28 -22.46 -18.99
CA ALA A 295 -10.46 -23.05 -18.36
C ALA A 295 -10.98 -24.28 -19.14
N THR A 296 -10.99 -24.22 -20.46
CA THR A 296 -11.45 -25.33 -21.31
C THR A 296 -10.52 -26.55 -21.20
N GLU A 297 -9.20 -26.34 -21.23
CA GLU A 297 -8.21 -27.42 -21.06
C GLU A 297 -8.31 -28.05 -19.65
N LEU A 298 -8.40 -27.21 -18.61
CA LEU A 298 -8.56 -27.67 -17.23
C LEU A 298 -9.86 -28.45 -17.02
N LYS A 299 -10.99 -27.97 -17.57
CA LYS A 299 -12.28 -28.67 -17.54
C LYS A 299 -12.19 -30.04 -18.21
N GLY A 300 -11.59 -30.10 -19.40
CA GLY A 300 -11.43 -31.37 -20.14
C GLY A 300 -10.64 -32.42 -19.36
N ILE A 301 -9.64 -32.00 -18.57
CA ILE A 301 -8.88 -32.90 -17.69
C ILE A 301 -9.71 -33.30 -16.48
N HIS A 302 -10.38 -32.35 -15.84
CA HIS A 302 -11.23 -32.60 -14.68
C HIS A 302 -12.34 -33.60 -15.00
N ASP A 303 -13.08 -33.40 -16.10
CA ASP A 303 -14.20 -34.26 -16.48
C ASP A 303 -13.74 -35.69 -16.81
N ARG A 304 -12.54 -35.86 -17.40
CA ARG A 304 -11.94 -37.18 -17.65
C ARG A 304 -11.43 -37.85 -16.38
N GLY A 305 -10.76 -37.08 -15.52
CA GLY A 305 -10.15 -37.60 -14.28
C GLY A 305 -11.14 -37.86 -13.14
N THR A 306 -12.36 -37.31 -13.22
CA THR A 306 -13.45 -37.62 -12.28
C THR A 306 -14.30 -38.83 -12.69
N SER A 307 -13.99 -39.46 -13.83
CA SER A 307 -14.65 -40.68 -14.28
C SER A 307 -14.47 -41.83 -13.28
N LEU A 308 -15.46 -42.74 -13.24
CA LEU A 308 -15.43 -43.94 -12.39
C LEU A 308 -14.13 -44.74 -12.56
N TRP A 309 -13.63 -44.85 -13.79
CA TRP A 309 -12.41 -45.60 -14.10
C TRP A 309 -11.13 -45.00 -13.49
N GLU A 310 -10.98 -43.69 -13.49
CA GLU A 310 -9.80 -43.04 -12.89
C GLU A 310 -9.86 -43.09 -11.35
N LYS A 311 -11.07 -43.01 -10.76
CA LYS A 311 -11.28 -43.29 -9.33
C LYS A 311 -10.88 -44.73 -8.96
N PHE A 312 -11.25 -45.70 -9.80
CA PHE A 312 -10.82 -47.09 -9.65
C PHE A 312 -9.28 -47.21 -9.70
N LYS A 313 -8.62 -46.62 -10.71
CA LYS A 313 -7.14 -46.64 -10.79
C LYS A 313 -6.48 -46.03 -9.55
N GLN A 314 -6.98 -44.90 -9.05
CA GLN A 314 -6.43 -44.24 -7.87
C GLN A 314 -6.50 -45.13 -6.61
N ILE A 315 -7.59 -45.88 -6.43
CA ILE A 315 -7.73 -46.83 -5.30
C ILE A 315 -6.69 -47.94 -5.37
N PHE A 316 -6.41 -48.46 -6.58
CA PHE A 316 -5.47 -49.56 -6.77
C PHE A 316 -3.99 -49.14 -6.78
N THR A 317 -3.67 -47.94 -7.27
CA THR A 317 -2.28 -47.47 -7.36
C THR A 317 -1.87 -46.56 -6.20
N GLY A 318 -2.83 -46.04 -5.43
CA GLY A 318 -2.61 -45.03 -4.39
C GLY A 318 -2.20 -43.65 -4.93
N LYS A 319 -2.20 -43.42 -6.25
CA LYS A 319 -1.74 -42.16 -6.87
C LYS A 319 -2.88 -41.27 -7.35
N ASN A 320 -2.83 -39.98 -6.99
CA ASN A 320 -3.79 -38.97 -7.45
C ASN A 320 -3.40 -38.41 -8.84
N TYR A 321 -3.64 -39.18 -9.90
CA TYR A 321 -3.29 -38.79 -11.27
C TYR A 321 -4.03 -37.57 -11.80
N LEU A 322 -5.20 -37.23 -11.23
CA LEU A 322 -5.95 -36.05 -11.63
C LEU A 322 -5.18 -34.78 -11.26
N GLU A 323 -4.67 -34.70 -10.04
CA GLU A 323 -3.91 -33.55 -9.55
C GLU A 323 -2.60 -33.37 -10.35
N GLU A 324 -1.86 -34.45 -10.60
CA GLU A 324 -0.63 -34.41 -11.41
C GLU A 324 -0.88 -33.90 -12.85
N ARG A 325 -1.99 -34.32 -13.48
CA ARG A 325 -2.33 -33.87 -14.84
C ARG A 325 -2.78 -32.41 -14.88
N LEU A 326 -3.54 -31.97 -13.88
CA LEU A 326 -3.93 -30.56 -13.74
C LEU A 326 -2.68 -29.69 -13.55
N GLU A 327 -1.75 -30.11 -12.70
CA GLU A 327 -0.48 -29.40 -12.50
C GLU A 327 0.33 -29.26 -13.78
N LYS A 328 0.49 -30.35 -14.56
CA LYS A 328 1.23 -30.32 -15.83
C LYS A 328 0.66 -29.31 -16.83
N VAL A 329 -0.67 -29.16 -16.89
CA VAL A 329 -1.28 -28.16 -17.76
C VAL A 329 -0.99 -26.75 -17.27
N VAL A 330 -1.04 -26.50 -15.97
CA VAL A 330 -0.68 -25.18 -15.45
C VAL A 330 0.80 -24.87 -15.70
N ASP A 331 1.70 -25.85 -15.53
CA ASP A 331 3.13 -25.66 -15.79
C ASP A 331 3.44 -25.34 -17.26
N LYS A 332 2.65 -25.91 -18.20
CA LYS A 332 2.67 -25.51 -19.62
C LYS A 332 2.36 -24.01 -19.77
N TYR A 333 1.32 -23.51 -19.10
CA TYR A 333 0.93 -22.10 -19.20
C TYR A 333 1.91 -21.15 -18.50
N ILE A 334 2.58 -21.58 -17.42
CA ILE A 334 3.69 -20.83 -16.81
C ILE A 334 4.81 -20.62 -17.84
N THR A 335 5.21 -21.69 -18.54
CA THR A 335 6.26 -21.61 -19.57
C THR A 335 5.87 -20.67 -20.73
N LEU A 336 4.58 -20.67 -21.13
CA LEU A 336 4.07 -19.79 -22.18
C LEU A 336 3.98 -18.34 -21.72
N ASN A 337 3.61 -18.11 -20.46
CA ASN A 337 3.61 -16.80 -19.83
C ASN A 337 5.01 -16.17 -19.81
N ASP A 338 6.04 -16.94 -19.43
CA ASP A 338 7.42 -16.42 -19.42
C ASP A 338 7.86 -15.96 -20.81
N LYS A 339 7.48 -16.69 -21.86
CA LYS A 339 7.73 -16.29 -23.26
C LYS A 339 6.93 -15.04 -23.64
N TYR A 340 5.68 -14.94 -23.21
CA TYR A 340 4.85 -13.76 -23.44
C TYR A 340 5.46 -12.53 -22.77
N VAL A 341 5.81 -12.60 -21.49
CA VAL A 341 6.43 -11.49 -20.74
C VAL A 341 7.75 -11.08 -21.37
N ALA A 342 8.61 -12.04 -21.73
CA ALA A 342 9.87 -11.75 -22.43
C ALA A 342 9.62 -11.03 -23.75
N LYS A 343 8.63 -11.47 -24.53
CA LYS A 343 8.23 -10.81 -25.78
C LYS A 343 7.68 -9.41 -25.52
N THR A 344 6.79 -9.22 -24.55
CA THR A 344 6.22 -7.90 -24.23
C THR A 344 7.29 -6.92 -23.75
N ILE A 345 8.24 -7.37 -22.93
CA ILE A 345 9.41 -6.58 -22.53
C ILE A 345 10.24 -6.20 -23.77
N ASN A 346 10.51 -7.16 -24.66
CA ASN A 346 11.20 -6.92 -25.93
C ASN A 346 10.44 -5.89 -26.79
N ASP A 347 9.13 -6.05 -26.93
CA ASP A 347 8.29 -5.23 -27.80
C ASP A 347 7.93 -3.86 -27.22
N GLN A 348 8.04 -3.63 -25.89
CA GLN A 348 7.71 -2.34 -25.25
C GLN A 348 8.94 -1.55 -24.77
N ILE A 349 9.95 -2.25 -24.24
CA ILE A 349 11.17 -1.60 -23.73
C ILE A 349 12.19 -1.43 -24.87
N PHE A 350 12.34 -2.45 -25.71
CA PHE A 350 13.36 -2.42 -26.77
C PHE A 350 12.84 -1.84 -28.09
N SER A 351 11.53 -1.78 -28.32
CA SER A 351 10.98 -0.93 -29.39
C SER A 351 11.18 0.57 -29.10
N ASN A 352 11.08 1.00 -27.84
CA ASN A 352 11.41 2.37 -27.44
C ASN A 352 12.93 2.64 -27.36
N ALA A 353 13.77 1.60 -27.46
CA ALA A 353 15.22 1.75 -27.61
C ALA A 353 15.63 2.28 -28.99
N LEU A 354 14.70 2.37 -29.95
CA LEU A 354 14.92 2.87 -31.32
C LEU A 354 15.55 4.27 -31.38
N THR A 355 15.55 5.05 -30.30
CA THR A 355 16.12 6.42 -30.27
C THR A 355 16.80 6.83 -28.96
N ASN A 356 16.93 5.96 -27.94
CA ASN A 356 17.39 6.37 -26.61
C ASN A 356 18.94 6.39 -26.50
N PRO A 357 19.59 7.58 -26.36
CA PRO A 357 21.05 7.69 -26.23
C PRO A 357 21.63 7.03 -24.99
N GLU A 358 20.86 6.94 -23.91
CA GLU A 358 21.30 6.37 -22.63
C GLU A 358 21.50 4.85 -22.74
N ILE A 359 20.66 4.18 -23.52
CA ILE A 359 20.78 2.73 -23.80
C ILE A 359 22.02 2.47 -24.66
N ALA A 360 22.32 3.35 -25.62
CA ALA A 360 23.52 3.26 -26.44
C ALA A 360 24.80 3.46 -25.60
N GLU A 361 24.78 4.40 -24.66
CA GLU A 361 25.88 4.64 -23.73
C GLU A 361 26.08 3.46 -22.76
N GLY A 362 24.99 2.94 -22.19
CA GLY A 362 25.00 1.76 -21.34
C GLY A 362 25.53 0.52 -22.07
N LEU A 363 25.12 0.33 -23.32
CA LEU A 363 25.60 -0.77 -24.14
C LEU A 363 27.08 -0.59 -24.51
N ALA A 364 27.52 0.61 -24.87
CA ALA A 364 28.93 0.90 -25.11
C ALA A 364 29.79 0.61 -23.86
N LYS A 365 29.32 1.00 -22.66
CA LYS A 365 30.00 0.67 -21.39
C LYS A 365 30.08 -0.84 -21.18
N PHE A 366 28.98 -1.57 -21.38
CA PHE A 366 28.95 -3.03 -21.27
C PHE A 366 29.95 -3.72 -22.19
N LEU A 367 29.93 -3.34 -23.48
CA LEU A 367 30.78 -3.92 -24.52
C LEU A 367 32.25 -3.65 -24.24
N ASN A 368 32.60 -2.47 -23.75
CA ASN A 368 33.98 -2.15 -23.37
C ASN A 368 34.45 -2.93 -22.14
N ILE A 369 33.61 -3.10 -21.13
CA ILE A 369 33.92 -3.90 -19.93
C ILE A 369 34.14 -5.38 -20.29
N ASN A 370 33.39 -5.90 -21.26
CA ASN A 370 33.43 -7.31 -21.63
C ASN A 370 34.13 -7.57 -22.97
N LYS A 371 34.93 -6.62 -23.47
CA LYS A 371 35.47 -6.57 -24.85
C LYS A 371 36.08 -7.90 -25.32
N ALA A 372 36.90 -8.54 -24.49
CA ALA A 372 37.55 -9.81 -24.85
C ALA A 372 36.56 -10.98 -25.08
N LYS A 373 35.48 -11.03 -24.29
CA LYS A 373 34.43 -12.06 -24.39
C LYS A 373 33.49 -11.79 -25.55
N VAL A 374 33.19 -10.51 -25.83
CA VAL A 374 32.31 -10.17 -26.95
C VAL A 374 33.03 -10.33 -28.30
N ALA A 375 34.31 -9.97 -28.38
CA ALA A 375 35.11 -10.09 -29.62
C ALA A 375 35.29 -11.54 -30.08
N THR A 376 35.18 -12.51 -29.17
CA THR A 376 35.29 -13.95 -29.47
C THR A 376 33.92 -14.64 -29.63
N ASN A 377 32.82 -13.92 -29.39
CA ASN A 377 31.48 -14.47 -29.51
C ASN A 377 31.04 -14.53 -30.99
N PRO A 378 30.64 -15.70 -31.52
CA PRO A 378 30.30 -15.88 -32.93
C PRO A 378 29.14 -15.02 -33.40
N GLU A 379 28.22 -14.63 -32.52
CA GLU A 379 27.09 -13.75 -32.86
C GLU A 379 27.49 -12.27 -33.00
N PHE A 380 28.55 -11.83 -32.30
CA PHE A 380 28.90 -10.40 -32.17
C PHE A 380 30.22 -10.01 -32.82
N LYS A 381 31.07 -10.98 -33.18
CA LYS A 381 32.41 -10.75 -33.76
C LYS A 381 32.43 -9.84 -35.00
N ASN A 382 31.33 -9.79 -35.76
CA ASN A 382 31.20 -8.98 -36.98
C ASN A 382 30.53 -7.62 -36.74
N LEU A 383 29.98 -7.39 -35.54
CA LEU A 383 29.24 -6.17 -35.18
C LEU A 383 30.11 -5.17 -34.39
N ILE A 384 31.30 -5.59 -33.96
CA ILE A 384 32.20 -4.80 -33.12
C ILE A 384 33.54 -4.65 -33.83
N PRO A 385 34.05 -3.41 -34.01
CA PRO A 385 35.33 -3.21 -34.65
C PRO A 385 36.47 -3.84 -33.85
N THR A 386 37.36 -4.57 -34.54
CA THR A 386 38.55 -5.25 -33.99
C THR A 386 39.68 -4.30 -33.60
N THR A 387 39.46 -2.98 -33.69
CA THR A 387 40.46 -1.97 -33.34
C THR A 387 40.70 -1.88 -31.83
N SER A 388 41.90 -1.44 -31.45
CA SER A 388 42.33 -1.29 -30.05
C SER A 388 41.58 -0.18 -29.29
N GLY A 389 40.80 0.65 -29.98
CA GLY A 389 40.03 1.76 -29.38
C GLY A 389 38.75 1.33 -28.62
N PRO A 390 38.12 2.26 -27.89
CA PRO A 390 36.86 2.00 -27.20
C PRO A 390 35.73 1.74 -28.21
N ILE A 391 34.87 0.78 -27.89
CA ILE A 391 33.67 0.47 -28.66
C ILE A 391 32.66 1.60 -28.41
N VAL A 392 32.23 2.26 -29.48
CA VAL A 392 31.18 3.28 -29.45
C VAL A 392 29.95 2.70 -30.13
N VAL A 393 28.80 2.79 -29.47
CA VAL A 393 27.52 2.36 -30.01
C VAL A 393 26.67 3.60 -30.25
N GLN A 394 26.25 3.83 -31.49
CA GLN A 394 25.26 4.86 -31.79
C GLN A 394 23.85 4.33 -31.46
N PRO A 395 22.89 5.20 -31.07
CA PRO A 395 21.54 4.76 -30.71
C PRO A 395 20.86 3.92 -31.79
N GLN A 396 21.08 4.23 -33.06
CA GLN A 396 20.53 3.50 -34.20
C GLN A 396 21.17 2.11 -34.39
N GLN A 397 22.36 1.88 -33.83
CA GLN A 397 23.09 0.62 -33.91
C GLN A 397 22.70 -0.36 -32.80
N VAL A 398 22.03 0.10 -31.74
CA VAL A 398 21.61 -0.75 -30.60
C VAL A 398 20.77 -1.94 -31.05
N ASN A 399 19.91 -1.75 -32.05
CA ASN A 399 19.02 -2.80 -32.58
C ASN A 399 19.72 -3.85 -33.44
N ASN A 400 20.97 -3.59 -33.86
CA ASN A 400 21.77 -4.59 -34.56
C ASN A 400 22.33 -5.63 -33.60
N PHE A 401 22.25 -5.39 -32.28
CA PHE A 401 22.72 -6.31 -31.26
C PHE A 401 21.57 -7.15 -30.70
N ASN A 402 21.78 -8.46 -30.65
CA ASN A 402 20.93 -9.35 -29.86
C ASN A 402 21.22 -9.18 -28.37
N LEU A 403 20.48 -8.28 -27.72
CA LEU A 403 20.70 -7.87 -26.32
C LEU A 403 20.50 -9.03 -25.32
N ALA A 404 19.62 -9.98 -25.64
CA ALA A 404 19.41 -11.17 -24.81
C ALA A 404 20.67 -12.05 -24.77
N GLU A 405 21.35 -12.19 -25.91
CA GLU A 405 22.59 -12.96 -26.03
C GLU A 405 23.80 -12.21 -25.45
N LEU A 406 23.83 -10.87 -25.54
CA LEU A 406 24.82 -10.06 -24.83
C LEU A 406 24.70 -10.17 -23.31
N ARG A 407 23.47 -10.18 -22.78
CA ARG A 407 23.23 -10.34 -21.34
C ARG A 407 23.83 -11.65 -20.82
N LYS A 408 23.81 -12.73 -21.60
CA LYS A 408 24.39 -14.03 -21.18
C LYS A 408 25.90 -13.97 -20.94
N ILE A 409 26.63 -13.05 -21.58
CA ILE A 409 28.08 -12.90 -21.41
C ILE A 409 28.43 -12.49 -19.97
N ASN A 410 27.63 -11.59 -19.40
CA ASN A 410 27.77 -11.13 -18.03
C ASN A 410 26.47 -10.46 -17.55
N PRO A 411 25.50 -11.22 -17.02
CA PRO A 411 24.16 -10.70 -16.71
C PRO A 411 24.18 -9.55 -15.71
N ILE A 412 25.03 -9.64 -14.69
CA ILE A 412 25.14 -8.63 -13.63
C ILE A 412 25.72 -7.33 -14.19
N ALA A 413 26.80 -7.40 -14.96
CA ALA A 413 27.38 -6.21 -15.58
C ALA A 413 26.43 -5.61 -16.62
N PHE A 414 25.72 -6.44 -17.38
CA PHE A 414 24.76 -6.01 -18.40
C PHE A 414 23.61 -5.24 -17.77
N ASP A 415 22.97 -5.84 -16.75
CA ASP A 415 21.86 -5.20 -16.06
C ASP A 415 22.33 -3.90 -15.38
N LYS A 416 23.54 -3.89 -14.80
CA LYS A 416 24.11 -2.68 -14.21
C LYS A 416 24.32 -1.58 -15.24
N THR A 417 25.01 -1.86 -16.35
CA THR A 417 25.33 -0.82 -17.33
C THR A 417 24.15 -0.36 -18.16
N MET A 418 23.19 -1.24 -18.46
CA MET A 418 22.00 -0.93 -19.25
C MET A 418 20.92 -0.21 -18.45
N PHE A 419 20.91 -0.36 -17.12
CA PHE A 419 19.86 0.17 -16.24
C PHE A 419 20.39 1.11 -15.14
N GLU A 420 21.70 1.39 -15.04
CA GLU A 420 22.27 2.30 -14.01
C GLU A 420 21.65 3.69 -14.05
N ASP A 421 21.43 4.24 -15.25
CA ASP A 421 20.84 5.56 -15.40
C ASP A 421 19.31 5.54 -15.34
N LEU A 422 18.63 4.40 -15.59
CA LEU A 422 17.20 4.22 -15.28
C LEU A 422 16.94 4.13 -13.77
N ILE A 423 17.88 3.58 -13.01
CA ILE A 423 17.88 3.59 -11.54
C ILE A 423 18.12 5.00 -11.01
N LYS A 424 19.00 5.79 -11.67
CA LYS A 424 19.16 7.23 -11.39
C LYS A 424 17.96 8.06 -11.84
N LEU A 425 17.30 7.77 -12.95
CA LEU A 425 16.09 8.46 -13.44
C LEU A 425 14.87 8.21 -12.55
N ARG A 426 14.77 7.02 -11.93
CA ARG A 426 13.83 6.79 -10.82
C ARG A 426 14.15 7.61 -9.57
N SER A 427 15.39 8.06 -9.39
CA SER A 427 15.81 8.92 -8.27
C SER A 427 15.94 10.42 -8.62
N THR A 428 15.98 10.81 -9.91
CA THR A 428 16.02 12.20 -10.38
C THR A 428 14.69 12.72 -10.92
N ASN A 429 13.68 11.85 -11.15
CA ASN A 429 12.28 12.27 -11.31
C ASN A 429 11.62 12.72 -9.99
N ILE A 430 12.37 12.67 -8.88
CA ILE A 430 12.05 13.45 -7.69
C ILE A 430 12.76 14.80 -7.86
N LYS A 431 12.02 15.82 -8.28
CA LYS A 431 12.49 17.21 -8.16
C LYS A 431 12.83 17.47 -6.68
N PRO A 432 14.06 17.88 -6.34
CA PRO A 432 14.28 18.57 -5.08
C PRO A 432 13.48 19.87 -5.13
N PRO A 433 12.73 20.25 -4.08
CA PRO A 433 12.10 21.56 -4.04
C PRO A 433 13.18 22.63 -4.13
N HIS A 434 13.01 23.49 -5.13
CA HIS A 434 13.82 24.67 -5.38
C HIS A 434 13.59 25.65 -4.22
N ASN A 435 14.45 25.61 -3.21
CA ASN A 435 14.59 26.74 -2.30
C ASN A 435 15.57 27.71 -2.93
N THR A 436 15.05 28.83 -3.42
CA THR A 436 15.78 30.07 -3.63
C THR A 436 16.19 30.61 -2.26
N PRO A 437 17.46 31.01 -2.07
CA PRO A 437 17.78 32.18 -1.29
C PRO A 437 18.34 33.24 -2.25
N ASN A 438 17.57 34.32 -2.41
CA ASN A 438 18.04 35.49 -3.14
C ASN A 438 18.95 36.34 -2.24
N SER A 439 20.11 36.69 -2.80
CA SER A 439 20.90 37.91 -2.58
C SER A 439 21.72 37.98 -1.26
N LEU A 440 23.02 38.35 -1.24
CA LEU A 440 23.66 39.55 -1.80
C LEU A 440 25.20 39.38 -1.89
N THR A 441 25.70 39.59 -3.11
CA THR A 441 26.90 40.36 -3.56
C THR A 441 28.33 40.22 -2.99
N LYS A 442 29.26 40.06 -3.97
CA LYS A 442 30.58 40.73 -4.20
C LYS A 442 31.72 40.39 -3.20
N ARG A 443 32.94 40.02 -3.62
CA ARG A 443 33.84 40.61 -4.62
C ARG A 443 34.90 39.61 -5.14
N GLN A 444 35.35 39.91 -6.36
CA GLN A 444 36.65 39.72 -7.00
C GLN A 444 37.82 39.17 -6.18
N GLY A 445 38.70 38.41 -6.85
CA GLY A 445 40.13 38.42 -6.52
C GLY A 445 40.88 37.16 -6.90
N VAL A 446 41.54 37.21 -8.05
CA VAL A 446 42.58 36.30 -8.54
C VAL A 446 43.71 36.12 -7.49
N VAL A 447 44.36 34.95 -7.47
CA VAL A 447 45.84 34.73 -7.53
C VAL A 447 46.29 33.48 -6.72
N ARG A 448 46.79 32.51 -7.50
CA ARG A 448 47.93 31.58 -7.34
C ARG A 448 48.40 31.07 -5.95
N SER A 449 48.60 29.75 -5.98
CA SER A 449 49.82 28.97 -5.67
C SER A 449 50.26 28.70 -4.22
N LYS A 450 50.47 27.38 -4.03
CA LYS A 450 51.51 26.67 -3.25
C LYS A 450 51.53 26.86 -1.73
N GLY A 451 51.51 25.70 -1.07
CA GLY A 451 51.67 25.46 0.36
C GLY A 451 51.09 24.09 0.65
#